data_AF-A0A520H082-F1
#
_entry.id   AF-A0A520H082-F1
#
_cell.length_a   1.000
_cell.length_b   1.000
_cell.length_c   1.000
_cell.angle_alpha   90.00
_cell.angle_beta   90.00
_cell.angle_gamma   90.00
#
_symmetry.space_group_name_H-M   'P 1'
#
loop_
_entity.id
_entity.type
_entity.pdbx_description
1 polymer ?
#
loop_
_entity_poly.entity_id
_entity_poly.type
_entity_poly.pdbx_seq_one_letter_code
_entity_poly.pdbx_strand_id
1 'polypeptide(L)'
;PGRVALDGGGEATLAVVPPRLTQGAALTVEIVREAIPEPGRLKLPKAIATDAAPAAAPDLLARLLATGHPVRHCLAHEPDRLEQAGWSEVLDEAATGDIDFPGGALRMSPTPAMTLFDVDGAPPADALALAAAPHVAAAILRHGVGGSIGIDFPTIEGKAARQAVAAALDAGLSPPFERTAVNGFGFLQLVRPRPRPSLPERLRAAPVLAAARATLRRIEREPPGASRVHALPAAVHAALLARPHWLAELARRTGIVHQLEATA
;
A
#
# COMPACT_ATOMS: atom_id res chain seq x y z
N PRO A 1 -14.95 15.62 -16.59
CA PRO A 1 -15.15 14.24 -16.11
C PRO A 1 -16.55 14.11 -15.51
N GLY A 2 -17.23 12.99 -15.74
CA GLY A 2 -18.58 12.75 -15.19
C GLY A 2 -18.53 12.20 -13.76
N ARG A 3 -19.68 12.19 -13.08
CA ARG A 3 -19.88 11.42 -11.84
C ARG A 3 -20.99 10.40 -12.06
N VAL A 4 -20.84 9.26 -11.42
CA VAL A 4 -21.84 8.19 -11.40
C VAL A 4 -22.14 7.82 -9.95
N ALA A 5 -23.42 7.70 -9.61
CA ALA A 5 -23.85 7.07 -8.38
C ALA A 5 -23.78 5.55 -8.55
N LEU A 6 -23.32 4.83 -7.52
CA LEU A 6 -23.24 3.38 -7.54
C LEU A 6 -24.43 2.78 -6.79
N ASP A 7 -24.99 1.68 -7.30
CA ASP A 7 -26.15 1.00 -6.69
C ASP A 7 -25.88 0.52 -5.25
N GLY A 8 -24.63 0.13 -4.96
CA GLY A 8 -24.17 -0.24 -3.62
C GLY A 8 -23.91 0.95 -2.68
N GLY A 9 -24.23 2.17 -3.12
CA GLY A 9 -23.96 3.42 -2.42
C GLY A 9 -22.63 4.08 -2.81
N GLY A 10 -22.56 5.39 -2.63
CA GLY A 10 -21.40 6.21 -2.96
C GLY A 10 -21.34 6.66 -4.42
N GLU A 11 -20.27 7.37 -4.76
CA GLU A 11 -20.04 7.94 -6.08
C GLU A 11 -18.69 7.52 -6.65
N ALA A 12 -18.59 7.45 -7.98
CA ALA A 12 -17.33 7.32 -8.70
C ALA A 12 -17.15 8.44 -9.74
N THR A 13 -15.90 8.76 -10.05
CA THR A 13 -15.56 9.62 -11.17
C THR A 13 -15.53 8.79 -12.45
N LEU A 14 -16.39 9.13 -13.42
CA LEU A 14 -16.40 8.49 -14.74
C LEU A 14 -15.31 9.09 -15.61
N ALA A 15 -14.36 8.26 -16.03
CA ALA A 15 -13.15 8.66 -16.75
C ALA A 15 -13.48 9.38 -18.07
N VAL A 16 -14.38 8.78 -18.85
CA VAL A 16 -14.91 9.31 -20.11
C VAL A 16 -16.40 9.05 -20.10
N VAL A 17 -17.20 10.10 -20.34
CA VAL A 17 -18.65 9.96 -20.45
C VAL A 17 -18.95 9.45 -21.88
N PRO A 18 -19.64 8.31 -22.04
CA PRO A 18 -20.03 7.82 -23.36
C PRO A 18 -20.79 8.88 -24.16
N PRO A 19 -20.51 9.05 -25.46
CA PRO A 19 -21.28 9.96 -26.30
C PRO A 19 -22.78 9.63 -26.24
N ARG A 20 -23.63 10.65 -26.19
CA ARG A 20 -25.10 10.54 -26.13
C ARG A 20 -25.68 9.98 -24.82
N LEU A 21 -24.86 9.71 -23.81
CA LEU A 21 -25.37 9.41 -22.47
C LEU A 21 -25.97 10.68 -21.85
N THR A 22 -27.23 10.63 -21.45
CA THR A 22 -27.92 11.73 -20.77
C THR A 22 -27.74 11.63 -19.25
N GLN A 23 -27.83 12.77 -18.56
CA GLN A 23 -27.82 12.77 -17.10
C GLN A 23 -29.01 11.96 -16.57
N GLY A 24 -28.75 11.09 -15.59
CA GLY A 24 -29.76 10.22 -15.00
C GLY A 24 -29.98 8.89 -15.73
N ALA A 25 -29.36 8.68 -16.90
CA ALA A 25 -29.38 7.39 -17.56
C ALA A 25 -28.60 6.33 -16.76
N ALA A 26 -29.13 5.11 -16.71
CA ALA A 26 -28.43 3.96 -16.16
C ALA A 26 -27.29 3.54 -17.10
N LEU A 27 -26.16 3.14 -16.53
CA LEU A 27 -25.06 2.51 -17.24
C LEU A 27 -24.38 1.49 -16.32
N THR A 28 -23.75 0.49 -16.93
CA THR A 28 -22.83 -0.38 -16.19
C THR A 28 -21.43 0.23 -16.24
N VAL A 29 -20.73 0.18 -15.10
CA VAL A 29 -19.36 0.67 -14.98
C VAL A 29 -18.43 -0.34 -14.34
N GLU A 30 -17.18 -0.33 -14.75
CA GLU A 30 -16.09 -1.04 -14.08
C GLU A 30 -15.27 -0.05 -13.23
N ILE A 31 -15.02 -0.40 -11.97
CA ILE A 31 -14.13 0.37 -11.09
C ILE A 31 -12.68 0.00 -11.39
N VAL A 32 -11.98 0.87 -12.11
CA VAL A 32 -10.58 0.68 -12.54
C VAL A 32 -9.56 1.27 -11.56
N ARG A 33 -10.02 2.09 -10.61
CA ARG A 33 -9.20 2.57 -9.50
C ARG A 33 -10.04 2.68 -8.25
N GLU A 34 -9.57 2.09 -7.16
CA GLU A 34 -10.18 2.22 -5.84
C GLU A 34 -10.20 3.67 -5.36
N ALA A 35 -11.05 3.95 -4.37
CA ALA A 35 -11.00 5.22 -3.67
C ALA A 35 -9.61 5.38 -3.02
N ILE A 36 -9.04 6.57 -3.16
CA ILE A 36 -7.72 6.88 -2.61
C ILE A 36 -7.90 7.87 -1.45
N PRO A 37 -7.44 7.53 -0.24
CA PRO A 37 -7.43 8.49 0.85
C PRO A 37 -6.38 9.57 0.60
N GLU A 38 -6.79 10.84 0.74
CA GLU A 38 -5.90 11.99 0.77
C GLU A 38 -6.14 12.73 2.10
N PRO A 39 -5.13 13.42 2.68
CA PRO A 39 -5.36 14.23 3.88
C PRO A 39 -6.52 15.21 3.68
N GLY A 40 -7.57 15.09 4.50
CA GLY A 40 -8.76 15.95 4.44
C GLY A 40 -9.75 15.68 3.30
N ARG A 41 -9.48 14.74 2.38
CA ARG A 41 -10.38 14.43 1.26
C ARG A 41 -10.26 12.98 0.79
N LEU A 42 -11.38 12.37 0.42
CA LEU A 42 -11.35 11.13 -0.35
C LEU A 42 -11.31 11.44 -1.86
N LYS A 43 -10.30 10.91 -2.56
CA LYS A 43 -10.32 10.87 -4.02
C LYS A 43 -11.22 9.72 -4.44
N LEU A 44 -12.40 10.07 -4.98
CA LEU A 44 -13.41 9.11 -5.43
C LEU A 44 -12.80 8.00 -6.31
N PRO A 45 -13.37 6.78 -6.26
CA PRO A 45 -12.99 5.72 -7.19
C PRO A 45 -13.13 6.20 -8.63
N LYS A 46 -12.32 5.65 -9.53
CA LYS A 46 -12.40 5.92 -10.98
C LYS A 46 -13.12 4.77 -11.65
N ALA A 47 -14.09 5.11 -12.49
CA ALA A 47 -14.89 4.17 -13.23
C ALA A 47 -14.73 4.38 -14.74
N ILE A 48 -14.91 3.32 -15.52
CA ILE A 48 -15.11 3.36 -16.98
C ILE A 48 -16.45 2.72 -17.32
N ALA A 49 -17.11 3.18 -18.38
CA ALA A 49 -18.32 2.52 -18.88
C ALA A 49 -17.95 1.16 -19.50
N THR A 50 -18.82 0.16 -19.31
CA THR A 50 -18.64 -1.19 -19.85
C THR A 50 -19.99 -1.84 -20.14
N ASP A 51 -20.01 -2.78 -21.08
CA ASP A 51 -21.18 -3.61 -21.37
C ASP A 51 -21.14 -4.97 -20.64
N ALA A 52 -20.07 -5.24 -19.87
CA ALA A 52 -19.96 -6.44 -19.07
C ALA A 52 -21.07 -6.51 -18.01
N ALA A 53 -21.54 -7.72 -17.69
CA ALA A 53 -22.49 -7.90 -16.60
C ALA A 53 -21.87 -7.49 -15.25
N PRO A 54 -22.62 -6.82 -14.35
CA PRO A 54 -22.12 -6.48 -13.03
C PRO A 54 -21.65 -7.72 -12.27
N ALA A 55 -20.46 -7.62 -11.68
CA ALA A 55 -19.85 -8.69 -10.88
C ALA A 55 -19.12 -8.10 -9.68
N ALA A 56 -18.97 -8.91 -8.62
CA ALA A 56 -18.14 -8.54 -7.49
C ALA A 56 -16.66 -8.43 -7.92
N ALA A 57 -15.93 -7.46 -7.36
CA ALA A 57 -14.51 -7.37 -7.58
C ALA A 57 -13.79 -8.64 -7.03
N PRO A 58 -12.72 -9.11 -7.69
CA PRO A 58 -11.92 -10.22 -7.17
C PRO A 58 -11.38 -9.92 -5.76
N ASP A 59 -11.61 -10.85 -4.82
CA ASP A 59 -11.05 -10.76 -3.48
C ASP A 59 -9.52 -10.96 -3.48
N LEU A 60 -8.89 -10.88 -2.30
CA LEU A 60 -7.45 -11.05 -2.19
C LEU A 60 -6.98 -12.44 -2.69
N LEU A 61 -7.71 -13.50 -2.36
CA LEU A 61 -7.34 -14.87 -2.73
C LEU A 61 -7.41 -15.07 -4.25
N ALA A 62 -8.51 -14.66 -4.87
CA ALA A 62 -8.69 -14.69 -6.32
C ALA A 62 -7.58 -13.92 -7.03
N ARG A 63 -7.21 -12.75 -6.51
CA ARG A 63 -6.10 -11.95 -7.06
C ARG A 63 -4.74 -12.62 -6.93
N LEU A 64 -4.46 -13.27 -5.80
CA LEU A 64 -3.21 -14.00 -5.61
C LEU A 64 -3.13 -15.21 -6.53
N LEU A 65 -4.21 -16.00 -6.65
CA LEU A 65 -4.28 -17.15 -7.56
C LEU A 65 -4.08 -16.73 -9.02
N ALA A 66 -4.65 -15.59 -9.43
CA ALA A 66 -4.47 -15.04 -10.78
C ALA A 66 -3.02 -14.68 -11.14
N THR A 67 -2.12 -14.53 -10.15
CA THR A 67 -0.69 -14.31 -10.42
C THR A 67 0.04 -15.57 -10.91
N GLY A 68 -0.54 -16.75 -10.71
CA GLY A 68 0.10 -18.03 -10.99
C GLY A 68 1.19 -18.43 -9.97
N HIS A 69 1.49 -17.59 -8.98
CA HIS A 69 2.40 -17.96 -7.89
C HIS A 69 1.75 -19.00 -6.96
N PRO A 70 2.53 -19.92 -6.37
CA PRO A 70 2.02 -20.82 -5.34
C PRO A 70 1.44 -20.03 -4.16
N VAL A 71 0.16 -20.25 -3.85
CA VAL A 71 -0.53 -19.59 -2.74
C VAL A 71 -0.65 -20.55 -1.56
N ARG A 72 -0.26 -20.08 -0.37
CA ARG A 72 -0.42 -20.80 0.90
C ARG A 72 -1.35 -20.02 1.82
N HIS A 73 -2.34 -20.71 2.36
CA HIS A 73 -3.12 -20.20 3.49
C HIS A 73 -2.27 -20.28 4.76
N CYS A 74 -2.08 -19.16 5.44
CA CYS A 74 -1.35 -19.10 6.72
C CYS A 74 -2.35 -19.18 7.87
N LEU A 75 -2.31 -20.25 8.65
CA LEU A 75 -3.21 -20.44 9.79
C LEU A 75 -2.60 -19.88 11.08
N ALA A 76 -3.44 -19.42 12.01
CA ALA A 76 -3.02 -18.80 13.27
C ALA A 76 -2.09 -19.69 14.11
N HIS A 77 -2.39 -20.99 14.18
CA HIS A 77 -1.67 -21.98 14.99
C HIS A 77 -0.37 -22.48 14.34
N GLU A 78 -0.12 -22.13 13.08
CA GLU A 78 1.10 -22.48 12.37
C GLU A 78 2.20 -21.43 12.63
N PRO A 79 3.48 -21.76 12.36
CA PRO A 79 4.56 -20.78 12.42
C PRO A 79 4.23 -19.50 11.63
N ASP A 80 4.63 -18.33 12.14
CA ASP A 80 4.37 -17.07 11.48
C ASP A 80 5.21 -16.89 10.21
N ARG A 81 4.71 -17.41 9.08
CA ARG A 81 5.36 -17.29 7.78
C ARG A 81 5.45 -15.85 7.27
N LEU A 82 4.51 -15.00 7.64
CA LEU A 82 4.53 -13.59 7.23
C LEU A 82 5.58 -12.83 8.03
N GLU A 83 5.68 -13.08 9.34
CA GLU A 83 6.75 -12.50 10.16
C GLU A 83 8.12 -13.01 9.74
N GLN A 84 8.27 -14.30 9.47
CA GLN A 84 9.50 -14.87 8.91
C GLN A 84 9.91 -14.22 7.57
N ALA A 85 8.95 -13.63 6.85
CA ALA A 85 9.16 -12.92 5.60
C ALA A 85 9.32 -11.39 5.80
N GLY A 86 9.44 -10.91 7.04
CA GLY A 86 9.68 -9.50 7.37
C GLY A 86 8.42 -8.63 7.36
N TRP A 87 7.24 -9.19 7.66
CA TRP A 87 5.99 -8.43 7.53
C TRP A 87 5.89 -7.25 8.51
N SER A 88 6.41 -7.40 9.74
CA SER A 88 6.42 -6.30 10.70
C SER A 88 7.33 -5.17 10.26
N GLU A 89 8.50 -5.49 9.69
CA GLU A 89 9.44 -4.54 9.11
C GLU A 89 8.79 -3.79 7.94
N VAL A 90 8.10 -4.49 7.03
CA VAL A 90 7.37 -3.84 5.92
C VAL A 90 6.27 -2.89 6.43
N LEU A 91 5.57 -3.25 7.51
CA LEU A 91 4.58 -2.36 8.11
C LEU A 91 5.21 -1.16 8.80
N ASP A 92 6.37 -1.34 9.44
CA ASP A 92 7.11 -0.26 10.09
C ASP A 92 7.63 0.74 9.05
N GLU A 93 8.30 0.25 8.01
CA GLU A 93 8.73 1.06 6.85
C GLU A 93 7.56 1.85 6.24
N ALA A 94 6.39 1.24 6.11
CA ALA A 94 5.21 1.92 5.56
C ALA A 94 4.62 2.97 6.52
N ALA A 95 4.79 2.78 7.83
CA ALA A 95 4.34 3.73 8.83
C ALA A 95 5.31 4.92 8.96
N THR A 96 6.61 4.64 9.12
CA THR A 96 7.66 5.63 9.36
C THR A 96 8.14 6.29 8.07
N GLY A 97 8.26 5.50 7.01
CA GLY A 97 8.93 5.88 5.76
C GLY A 97 10.44 5.58 5.78
N ASP A 98 11.00 5.11 6.89
CA ASP A 98 12.42 4.81 6.99
C ASP A 98 12.68 3.37 6.50
N ILE A 99 13.64 3.23 5.58
CA ILE A 99 13.95 1.96 4.91
C ILE A 99 15.46 1.80 4.85
N ASP A 100 16.00 0.89 5.65
CA ASP A 100 17.44 0.63 5.65
C ASP A 100 17.85 -0.34 4.54
N PHE A 101 19.05 -0.17 4.00
CA PHE A 101 19.69 -1.14 3.12
C PHE A 101 21.21 -1.17 3.34
N PRO A 102 21.93 -2.22 2.89
CA PRO A 102 23.38 -2.26 3.03
C PRO A 102 24.05 -1.05 2.36
N GLY A 103 24.64 -0.15 3.16
CA GLY A 103 25.37 1.03 2.69
C GLY A 103 24.58 2.34 2.69
N GLY A 104 23.28 2.34 3.03
CA GLY A 104 22.49 3.57 3.09
C GLY A 104 21.07 3.35 3.61
N ALA A 105 20.24 4.39 3.49
CA ALA A 105 18.83 4.35 3.85
C ALA A 105 18.01 5.11 2.81
N LEU A 106 16.72 4.78 2.71
CA LEU A 106 15.74 5.54 1.96
C LEU A 106 14.76 6.17 2.92
N ARG A 107 14.35 7.41 2.63
CA ARG A 107 13.24 8.06 3.30
C ARG A 107 12.06 8.24 2.35
N MET A 108 11.04 7.41 2.54
CA MET A 108 9.80 7.39 1.78
C MET A 108 8.76 8.35 2.37
N SER A 109 8.33 9.32 1.57
CA SER A 109 7.34 10.32 1.96
C SER A 109 6.18 10.39 0.96
N PRO A 110 5.04 9.73 1.24
CA PRO A 110 3.78 10.00 0.57
C PRO A 110 3.35 11.46 0.77
N THR A 111 3.19 12.21 -0.31
CA THR A 111 2.64 13.57 -0.32
C THR A 111 1.34 13.62 -1.14
N PRO A 112 0.55 14.71 -1.07
CA PRO A 112 -0.66 14.84 -1.88
C PRO A 112 -0.43 14.72 -3.40
N ALA A 113 0.74 15.15 -3.90
CA ALA A 113 1.04 15.18 -5.34
C ALA A 113 1.75 13.90 -5.83
N MET A 114 2.72 13.40 -5.05
CA MET A 114 3.57 12.27 -5.41
C MET A 114 4.16 11.59 -4.18
N THR A 115 4.68 10.37 -4.33
CA THR A 115 5.53 9.77 -3.29
C THR A 115 6.99 10.11 -3.57
N LEU A 116 7.69 10.64 -2.57
CA LEU A 116 9.12 10.94 -2.66
C LEU A 116 9.95 9.85 -1.99
N PHE A 117 11.09 9.52 -2.58
CA PHE A 117 12.16 8.74 -1.97
C PHE A 117 13.41 9.61 -1.94
N ASP A 118 13.94 9.86 -0.75
CA ASP A 118 15.26 10.46 -0.55
C ASP A 118 16.29 9.37 -0.24
N VAL A 119 17.52 9.53 -0.71
CA VAL A 119 18.58 8.52 -0.61
C VAL A 119 19.72 9.07 0.24
N ASP A 120 19.86 8.52 1.44
CA ASP A 120 20.89 8.88 2.41
C ASP A 120 21.95 7.79 2.52
N GLY A 121 23.21 8.18 2.73
CA GLY A 121 24.29 7.22 2.93
C GLY A 121 25.69 7.82 2.89
N ALA A 122 26.68 6.96 3.08
CA ALA A 122 28.09 7.37 3.05
C ALA A 122 28.58 7.59 1.61
N PRO A 123 29.58 8.47 1.40
CA PRO A 123 30.22 8.64 0.09
C PRO A 123 30.94 7.37 -0.38
N PRO A 124 31.21 7.22 -1.70
CA PRO A 124 30.97 8.20 -2.76
C PRO A 124 29.55 8.20 -3.33
N ALA A 125 29.06 9.38 -3.73
CA ALA A 125 27.68 9.62 -4.18
C ALA A 125 27.23 8.73 -5.35
N ASP A 126 28.06 8.59 -6.38
CA ASP A 126 27.75 7.76 -7.55
C ASP A 126 27.53 6.27 -7.18
N ALA A 127 28.36 5.75 -6.26
CA ALA A 127 28.24 4.37 -5.80
C ALA A 127 27.01 4.17 -4.92
N LEU A 128 26.72 5.13 -4.03
CA LEU A 128 25.51 5.13 -3.21
C LEU A 128 24.25 5.15 -4.08
N ALA A 129 24.18 6.04 -5.07
CA ALA A 129 23.03 6.15 -5.96
C ALA A 129 22.79 4.86 -6.76
N LEU A 130 23.87 4.24 -7.27
CA LEU A 130 23.78 2.98 -7.99
C LEU A 130 23.33 1.83 -7.10
N ALA A 131 23.84 1.77 -5.86
CA ALA A 131 23.44 0.76 -4.88
C ALA A 131 21.99 0.95 -4.39
N ALA A 132 21.53 2.19 -4.28
CA ALA A 132 20.19 2.52 -3.82
C ALA A 132 19.08 2.19 -4.84
N ALA A 133 19.37 2.29 -6.15
CA ALA A 133 18.35 2.17 -7.20
C ALA A 133 17.54 0.85 -7.14
N PRO A 134 18.13 -0.34 -6.96
CA PRO A 134 17.37 -1.58 -6.75
C PRO A 134 16.52 -1.57 -5.48
N HIS A 135 16.98 -0.94 -4.40
CA HIS A 135 16.24 -0.84 -3.15
C HIS A 135 15.04 0.11 -3.27
N VAL A 136 15.16 1.20 -4.02
CA VAL A 136 14.04 2.08 -4.37
C VAL A 136 13.00 1.32 -5.19
N ALA A 137 13.42 0.57 -6.22
CA ALA A 137 12.52 -0.26 -7.01
C ALA A 137 11.78 -1.29 -6.14
N ALA A 138 12.51 -2.01 -5.29
CA ALA A 138 11.94 -2.97 -4.35
C ALA A 138 10.94 -2.31 -3.38
N ALA A 139 11.23 -1.10 -2.89
CA ALA A 139 10.34 -0.33 -2.02
C ALA A 139 9.04 0.05 -2.74
N ILE A 140 9.14 0.54 -3.97
CA ILE A 140 7.97 0.87 -4.80
C ILE A 140 7.06 -0.35 -4.98
N LEU A 141 7.64 -1.52 -5.26
CA LEU A 141 6.87 -2.74 -5.48
C LEU A 141 6.24 -3.29 -4.19
N ARG A 142 7.04 -3.46 -3.12
CA ARG A 142 6.55 -4.08 -1.86
C ARG A 142 5.49 -3.24 -1.16
N HIS A 143 5.62 -1.91 -1.23
CA HIS A 143 4.65 -0.97 -0.64
C HIS A 143 3.48 -0.65 -1.57
N GLY A 144 3.51 -1.15 -2.82
CA GLY A 144 2.47 -0.89 -3.82
C GLY A 144 2.36 0.59 -4.18
N VAL A 145 3.46 1.34 -4.15
CA VAL A 145 3.49 2.77 -4.48
C VAL A 145 3.25 2.94 -5.97
N GLY A 146 2.31 3.80 -6.35
CA GLY A 146 2.02 4.11 -7.74
C GLY A 146 1.63 5.57 -7.94
N GLY A 147 1.37 5.95 -9.18
CA GLY A 147 1.12 7.33 -9.58
C GLY A 147 2.44 8.05 -9.80
N SER A 148 2.46 9.34 -9.52
CA SER A 148 3.70 10.13 -9.58
C SER A 148 4.62 9.77 -8.41
N ILE A 149 5.88 9.53 -8.73
CA ILE A 149 6.95 9.15 -7.80
C ILE A 149 8.17 10.01 -8.14
N GLY A 150 8.82 10.56 -7.12
CA GLY A 150 10.07 11.30 -7.24
C GLY A 150 11.14 10.58 -6.45
N ILE A 151 12.34 10.49 -7.01
CA ILE A 151 13.48 9.85 -6.37
C ILE A 151 14.62 10.86 -6.39
N ASP A 152 15.07 11.26 -5.21
CA ASP A 152 16.19 12.15 -5.01
C ASP A 152 17.43 11.31 -4.70
N PHE A 153 18.19 10.98 -5.74
CA PHE A 153 19.51 10.40 -5.53
C PHE A 153 20.50 11.51 -5.16
N PRO A 154 21.64 11.17 -4.52
CA PRO A 154 22.75 12.11 -4.40
C PRO A 154 23.13 12.71 -5.76
N THR A 155 23.78 13.87 -5.76
CA THR A 155 24.31 14.46 -6.99
C THR A 155 25.30 13.50 -7.67
N ILE A 156 24.95 13.03 -8.86
CA ILE A 156 25.77 12.11 -9.66
C ILE A 156 26.49 12.87 -10.76
N GLU A 157 27.80 12.68 -10.85
CA GLU A 157 28.61 13.32 -11.89
C GLU A 157 28.64 12.50 -13.18
N GLY A 158 28.46 13.19 -14.31
CA GLY A 158 28.56 12.58 -15.63
C GLY A 158 27.28 11.88 -16.10
N LYS A 159 27.20 11.70 -17.42
CA LYS A 159 26.02 11.11 -18.08
C LYS A 159 25.96 9.59 -17.91
N ALA A 160 27.11 8.93 -17.93
CA ALA A 160 27.19 7.47 -17.87
C ALA A 160 26.72 6.92 -16.51
N ALA A 161 27.16 7.52 -15.40
CA ALA A 161 26.73 7.13 -14.06
C ALA A 161 25.22 7.31 -13.87
N ARG A 162 24.66 8.47 -14.30
CA ARG A 162 23.21 8.73 -14.28
C ARG A 162 22.40 7.72 -15.09
N GLN A 163 22.92 7.28 -16.24
CA GLN A 163 22.28 6.22 -17.04
C GLN A 163 22.35 4.86 -16.36
N ALA A 164 23.47 4.55 -15.69
CA ALA A 164 23.62 3.30 -14.93
C ALA A 164 22.63 3.21 -13.76
N VAL A 165 22.45 4.29 -12.99
CA VAL A 165 21.45 4.38 -11.91
C VAL A 165 20.04 4.18 -12.46
N ALA A 166 19.69 4.86 -13.55
CA ALA A 166 18.38 4.70 -14.18
C ALA A 166 18.13 3.27 -14.68
N ALA A 167 19.14 2.64 -15.27
CA ALA A 167 19.06 1.25 -15.73
C ALA A 167 18.92 0.26 -14.56
N ALA A 168 19.61 0.49 -13.45
CA ALA A 168 19.49 -0.32 -12.25
C ALA A 168 18.09 -0.21 -11.62
N LEU A 169 17.50 0.99 -11.63
CA LEU A 169 16.12 1.20 -11.20
C LEU A 169 15.13 0.45 -12.11
N ASP A 170 15.29 0.58 -13.44
CA ASP A 170 14.41 -0.07 -14.42
C ASP A 170 14.44 -1.59 -14.31
N ALA A 171 15.62 -2.17 -14.08
CA ALA A 171 15.78 -3.62 -13.90
C ALA A 171 14.99 -4.16 -12.71
N GLY A 172 14.73 -3.33 -11.69
CA GLY A 172 13.95 -3.70 -10.51
C GLY A 172 12.44 -3.47 -10.65
N LEU A 173 11.96 -2.84 -11.73
CA LEU A 173 10.56 -2.48 -11.90
C LEU A 173 9.90 -3.25 -13.04
N SER A 174 8.73 -3.82 -12.77
CA SER A 174 7.91 -4.43 -13.82
C SER A 174 7.12 -3.35 -14.57
N PRO A 175 7.08 -3.38 -15.92
CA PRO A 175 6.24 -2.48 -16.71
C PRO A 175 4.74 -2.72 -16.41
N PRO A 176 3.87 -1.73 -16.67
CA PRO A 176 4.18 -0.44 -17.30
C PRO A 176 4.62 0.62 -16.28
N PHE A 177 5.60 1.43 -16.67
CA PHE A 177 5.96 2.68 -16.03
C PHE A 177 6.65 3.59 -17.05
N GLU A 178 6.67 4.88 -16.77
CA GLU A 178 7.43 5.87 -17.52
C GLU A 178 8.33 6.63 -16.55
N ARG A 179 9.48 7.08 -17.01
CA ARG A 179 10.37 7.92 -16.19
C ARG A 179 11.16 8.91 -17.01
N THR A 180 11.60 9.97 -16.35
CA THR A 180 12.60 10.89 -16.90
C THR A 180 14.00 10.26 -16.86
N ALA A 181 14.98 10.92 -17.48
CA ALA A 181 16.37 10.70 -17.11
C ALA A 181 16.65 11.25 -15.70
N VAL A 182 17.71 10.76 -15.05
CA VAL A 182 18.25 11.41 -13.85
C VAL A 182 18.82 12.78 -14.26
N ASN A 183 18.37 13.85 -13.62
CA ASN A 183 18.79 15.21 -13.96
C ASN A 183 20.20 15.53 -13.39
N GLY A 184 20.67 16.78 -13.52
CA GLY A 184 22.01 17.18 -13.05
C GLY A 184 22.17 17.24 -11.53
N PHE A 185 21.06 17.16 -10.79
CA PHE A 185 20.99 17.25 -9.34
C PHE A 185 20.63 15.90 -8.69
N GLY A 186 20.60 14.80 -9.45
CA GLY A 186 20.28 13.47 -8.93
C GLY A 186 18.79 13.11 -8.94
N PHE A 187 17.89 14.04 -9.27
CA PHE A 187 16.45 13.77 -9.24
C PHE A 187 15.95 13.01 -10.47
N LEU A 188 15.07 12.04 -10.24
CA LEU A 188 14.36 11.27 -11.26
C LEU A 188 12.85 11.26 -10.95
N GLN A 189 12.03 11.54 -11.96
CA GLN A 189 10.59 11.40 -11.86
C GLN A 189 10.14 10.11 -12.56
N LEU A 190 9.28 9.35 -11.88
CA LEU A 190 8.70 8.11 -12.37
C LEU A 190 7.17 8.15 -12.22
N VAL A 191 6.45 7.58 -13.19
CA VAL A 191 5.00 7.41 -13.14
C VAL A 191 4.66 5.95 -13.44
N ARG A 192 3.83 5.33 -12.58
CA ARG A 192 3.33 3.96 -12.82
C ARG A 192 1.84 3.84 -12.44
N PRO A 193 1.11 2.81 -12.92
CA PRO A 193 -0.30 2.62 -12.57
C PRO A 193 -0.54 2.62 -11.05
N ARG A 194 -1.61 3.30 -10.65
CA ARG A 194 -2.08 3.37 -9.26
C ARG A 194 -3.54 2.93 -9.19
N PRO A 195 -3.83 1.62 -9.29
CA PRO A 195 -5.20 1.13 -9.23
C PRO A 195 -5.77 1.14 -7.81
N ARG A 196 -4.95 1.28 -6.77
CA ARG A 196 -5.36 1.23 -5.36
C ARG A 196 -4.45 2.07 -4.46
N PRO A 197 -4.86 2.39 -3.22
CA PRO A 197 -3.99 3.02 -2.24
C PRO A 197 -2.76 2.15 -1.95
N SER A 198 -1.60 2.79 -1.82
CA SER A 198 -0.37 2.11 -1.38
C SER A 198 -0.47 1.72 0.10
N LEU A 199 0.40 0.81 0.56
CA LEU A 199 0.46 0.42 1.96
C LEU A 199 0.63 1.63 2.91
N PRO A 200 1.60 2.55 2.70
CA PRO A 200 1.76 3.71 3.58
C PRO A 200 0.53 4.64 3.56
N GLU A 201 -0.15 4.80 2.43
CA GLU A 201 -1.41 5.57 2.36
C GLU A 201 -2.52 4.92 3.20
N ARG A 202 -2.63 3.58 3.17
CA ARG A 202 -3.65 2.84 3.95
C ARG A 202 -3.39 2.95 5.45
N LEU A 203 -2.13 2.86 5.87
CA LEU A 203 -1.77 2.97 7.29
C LEU A 203 -2.01 4.39 7.80
N ARG A 204 -1.58 5.41 7.06
CA ARG A 204 -1.73 6.83 7.43
C ARG A 204 -3.17 7.31 7.40
N ALA A 205 -4.01 6.79 6.51
CA ALA A 205 -5.41 7.18 6.41
C ALA A 205 -6.27 6.72 7.59
N ALA A 206 -5.90 5.62 8.24
CA ALA A 206 -6.67 5.05 9.33
C ALA A 206 -5.75 4.40 10.38
N PRO A 207 -4.92 5.19 11.09
CA PRO A 207 -3.89 4.68 11.99
C PRO A 207 -4.49 3.86 13.14
N VAL A 208 -5.62 4.29 13.69
CA VAL A 208 -6.33 3.54 14.75
C VAL A 208 -6.81 2.18 14.23
N LEU A 209 -7.33 2.11 13.00
CA LEU A 209 -7.76 0.84 12.42
C LEU A 209 -6.57 -0.06 12.04
N ALA A 210 -5.44 0.53 11.66
CA ALA A 210 -4.21 -0.20 11.43
C ALA A 210 -3.70 -0.84 12.73
N ALA A 211 -3.61 -0.05 13.81
CA ALA A 211 -3.24 -0.53 15.14
C ALA A 211 -4.21 -1.60 15.67
N ALA A 212 -5.52 -1.45 15.42
CA ALA A 212 -6.52 -2.46 15.76
C ALA A 212 -6.28 -3.79 15.04
N ARG A 213 -6.00 -3.78 13.73
CA ARG A 213 -5.68 -5.00 12.98
C ARG A 213 -4.36 -5.63 13.43
N ALA A 214 -3.34 -4.82 13.70
CA ALA A 214 -2.07 -5.30 14.25
C ALA A 214 -2.28 -5.96 15.63
N THR A 215 -3.12 -5.37 16.48
CA THR A 215 -3.50 -5.93 17.78
C THR A 215 -4.18 -7.29 17.63
N LEU A 216 -5.18 -7.41 16.74
CA LEU A 216 -5.87 -8.69 16.50
C LEU A 216 -4.89 -9.77 16.05
N ARG A 217 -3.98 -9.44 15.12
CA ARG A 217 -2.93 -10.35 14.64
C ARG A 217 -1.99 -10.79 15.77
N ARG A 218 -1.57 -9.85 16.63
CA ARG A 218 -0.71 -10.15 17.79
C ARG A 218 -1.40 -11.13 18.75
N ILE A 219 -2.65 -10.84 19.11
CA ILE A 219 -3.45 -11.70 20.01
C ILE A 219 -3.68 -13.08 19.41
N GLU A 220 -3.98 -13.17 18.10
CA GLU A 220 -4.16 -14.43 17.37
C GLU A 220 -2.92 -15.35 17.43
N ARG A 221 -1.75 -14.78 17.73
CA ARG A 221 -0.45 -15.47 17.74
C ARG A 221 0.13 -15.68 19.14
N GLU A 222 -0.61 -15.31 20.18
CA GLU A 222 -0.15 -15.56 21.54
C GLU A 222 -0.05 -17.07 21.82
N PRO A 223 1.00 -17.50 22.55
CA PRO A 223 1.19 -18.90 22.84
C PRO A 223 0.06 -19.44 23.73
N PRO A 224 -0.21 -20.75 23.70
CA PRO A 224 -1.12 -21.38 24.65
C PRO A 224 -0.73 -21.03 26.09
N GLY A 225 -1.72 -20.60 26.89
CA GLY A 225 -1.52 -20.18 28.29
C GLY A 225 -1.20 -18.69 28.49
N ALA A 226 -1.07 -17.90 27.41
CA ALA A 226 -1.00 -16.44 27.51
C ALA A 226 -2.26 -15.83 28.16
N SER A 227 -2.09 -14.60 28.67
CA SER A 227 -3.20 -13.82 29.23
C SER A 227 -4.30 -13.63 28.20
N ARG A 228 -5.55 -13.79 28.62
CA ARG A 228 -6.72 -13.47 27.80
C ARG A 228 -7.18 -12.02 27.94
N VAL A 229 -6.53 -11.26 28.83
CA VAL A 229 -6.84 -9.87 29.13
C VAL A 229 -5.80 -8.98 28.46
N HIS A 230 -6.27 -8.05 27.64
CA HIS A 230 -5.45 -7.16 26.82
C HIS A 230 -5.80 -5.71 27.13
N ALA A 231 -4.84 -5.00 27.74
CA ALA A 231 -4.93 -3.55 27.90
C ALA A 231 -4.54 -2.86 26.59
N LEU A 232 -5.44 -2.06 26.02
CA LEU A 232 -5.29 -1.42 24.73
C LEU A 232 -5.47 0.10 24.84
N PRO A 233 -4.78 0.91 24.01
CA PRO A 233 -5.06 2.33 23.88
C PRO A 233 -6.55 2.57 23.64
N ALA A 234 -7.15 3.54 24.34
CA ALA A 234 -8.61 3.77 24.33
C ALA A 234 -9.21 3.89 22.91
N ALA A 235 -8.50 4.55 21.98
CA ALA A 235 -8.95 4.67 20.59
C ALA A 235 -9.00 3.32 19.86
N VAL A 236 -8.02 2.44 20.10
CA VAL A 236 -7.96 1.10 19.51
C VAL A 236 -9.04 0.21 20.11
N HIS A 237 -9.21 0.26 21.43
CA HIS A 237 -10.28 -0.43 22.16
C HIS A 237 -11.66 -0.08 21.60
N ALA A 238 -11.98 1.21 21.53
CA ALA A 238 -13.24 1.71 20.97
C ALA A 238 -13.43 1.27 19.50
N ALA A 239 -12.37 1.31 18.69
CA ALA A 239 -12.43 0.90 17.29
C ALA A 239 -12.73 -0.60 17.11
N LEU A 240 -12.23 -1.45 18.02
CA LEU A 240 -12.51 -2.88 18.05
C LEU A 240 -13.93 -3.18 18.55
N LEU A 241 -14.39 -2.50 19.61
CA LEU A 241 -15.76 -2.66 20.11
C LEU A 241 -16.82 -2.24 19.08
N ALA A 242 -16.54 -1.22 18.27
CA ALA A 242 -17.38 -0.83 17.14
C ALA A 242 -17.44 -1.88 16.02
N ARG A 243 -16.66 -2.97 16.10
CA ARG A 243 -16.53 -4.03 15.09
C ARG A 243 -16.67 -5.42 15.73
N PRO A 244 -17.86 -5.76 16.27
CA PRO A 244 -18.05 -7.04 16.96
C PRO A 244 -17.77 -8.26 16.07
N HIS A 245 -17.97 -8.14 14.76
CA HIS A 245 -17.64 -9.19 13.80
C HIS A 245 -16.13 -9.51 13.71
N TRP A 246 -15.24 -8.55 13.99
CA TRP A 246 -13.79 -8.83 14.07
C TRP A 246 -13.43 -9.61 15.33
N LEU A 247 -14.07 -9.28 16.46
CA LEU A 247 -13.87 -9.99 17.72
C LEU A 247 -14.44 -11.41 17.67
N ALA A 248 -15.59 -11.58 17.02
CA ALA A 248 -16.17 -12.89 16.76
C ALA A 248 -15.23 -13.76 15.88
N GLU A 249 -14.63 -13.16 14.84
CA GLU A 249 -13.67 -13.86 14.00
C GLU A 249 -12.39 -14.22 14.77
N LEU A 250 -11.85 -13.32 15.60
CA LEU A 250 -10.72 -13.62 16.49
C LEU A 250 -11.04 -14.79 17.42
N ALA A 251 -12.24 -14.79 18.03
CA ALA A 251 -12.66 -15.86 18.93
C ALA A 251 -12.82 -17.19 18.19
N ARG A 252 -13.37 -17.16 16.96
CA ARG A 252 -13.48 -18.34 16.10
C ARG A 252 -12.11 -18.93 15.76
N ARG A 253 -11.10 -18.09 15.50
CA ARG A 253 -9.76 -18.53 15.10
C ARG A 253 -8.90 -19.01 16.26
N THR A 254 -9.05 -18.39 17.43
CA THR A 254 -8.27 -18.73 18.64
C THR A 254 -8.99 -19.77 19.53
N GLY A 255 -10.28 -20.00 19.30
CA GLY A 255 -11.12 -20.88 20.11
C GLY A 255 -11.51 -20.31 21.47
N ILE A 256 -11.19 -19.04 21.75
CA ILE A 256 -11.42 -18.38 23.04
C ILE A 256 -11.92 -16.95 22.86
N VAL A 257 -12.73 -16.48 23.80
CA VAL A 257 -13.13 -15.07 23.86
C VAL A 257 -12.07 -14.30 24.67
N HIS A 258 -11.47 -13.30 24.05
CA HIS A 258 -10.50 -12.40 24.67
C HIS A 258 -11.20 -11.23 25.35
N GLN A 259 -10.68 -10.81 26.50
CA GLN A 259 -11.13 -9.63 27.24
C GLN A 259 -10.25 -8.44 26.84
N LEU A 260 -10.88 -7.35 26.38
CA LEU A 260 -10.20 -6.14 25.97
C LEU A 260 -10.54 -5.02 26.95
N GLU A 261 -9.51 -4.41 27.53
CA GLU A 261 -9.62 -3.31 28.48
C GLU A 261 -9.01 -2.06 27.87
N ALA A 262 -9.59 -0.89 28.14
CA ALA A 262 -9.00 0.38 27.75
C ALA A 262 -7.95 0.79 28.78
N THR A 263 -6.75 1.16 28.33
CA THR A 263 -5.80 1.88 29.18
C THR A 263 -6.32 3.30 29.45
N ALA A 264 -6.05 3.81 30.65
CA ALA A 264 -6.32 5.20 31.01
C ALA A 264 -5.56 6.19 30.10
#